data_AF-A0A834GYL5-F1
#
_entry.id   AF-A0A834GYL5-F1
#
_cell.length_a   1.000
_cell.length_b   1.000
_cell.length_c   1.000
_cell.angle_alpha   90.00
_cell.angle_beta   90.00
_cell.angle_gamma   90.00
#
_symmetry.space_group_name_H-M   'P 1'
#
loop_
_entity.id
_entity.type
_entity.pdbx_description
1 polymer ?
#
loop_
_entity_poly.entity_id
_entity_poly.type
_entity_poly.pdbx_seq_one_letter_code
_entity_poly.pdbx_strand_id
1 'polypeptide(L)'
;MKEIVETQKRQKEEEDVKEEVHRDDMFTLKKPRAVWLVDLHQQFVAAFNIANPTTGCQKKIEIDDDQKLLSGSCRPDDYDAVRRVFYDKRISQEVSGDALGDEFKGYVFKIMGGCDKQGFPMKQGVLTPGRVRLLLHRGTPCFRGYGRRNGERRRKSVRGCIVSPDLSVLNLVIVKKGENDLPGLTDMEKPRMRGPKRASKIRKLFNLSKEDDVRKYVNTYRRTFTNKAGKKISKAPKIQRLVTPLTLQRKRAKIAEKKKRIAKAKTEAAEYQKLLASRLKEQREKRSESLAKKRSRLSAASKPSIVA
;
A
#
# COMPACT_ATOMS: atom_id res chain seq x y z
N MET A 1 -82.66 2.59 -19.75
CA MET A 1 -81.45 1.88 -19.26
C MET A 1 -80.47 1.48 -20.37
N LYS A 2 -80.92 1.10 -21.59
CA LYS A 2 -80.00 0.74 -22.70
C LYS A 2 -79.18 1.93 -23.25
N GLU A 3 -79.77 3.12 -23.40
CA GLU A 3 -79.06 4.32 -23.90
C GLU A 3 -77.95 4.85 -22.99
N ILE A 4 -78.09 4.69 -21.67
CA ILE A 4 -77.09 5.17 -20.68
C ILE A 4 -75.85 4.26 -20.72
N VAL A 5 -76.04 2.95 -20.92
CA VAL A 5 -74.94 1.99 -21.06
C VAL A 5 -74.21 2.19 -22.40
N GLU A 6 -74.94 2.53 -23.45
CA GLU A 6 -74.37 2.76 -24.78
C GLU A 6 -73.56 4.07 -24.87
N THR A 7 -74.01 5.11 -24.18
CA THR A 7 -73.27 6.38 -24.05
C THR A 7 -72.01 6.24 -23.18
N GLN A 8 -72.07 5.49 -22.08
CA GLN A 8 -70.88 5.19 -21.27
C GLN A 8 -69.86 4.32 -22.02
N LYS A 9 -70.31 3.40 -22.88
CA LYS A 9 -69.42 2.56 -23.69
C LYS A 9 -68.69 3.38 -24.77
N ARG A 10 -69.39 4.32 -25.42
CA ARG A 10 -68.78 5.26 -26.39
C ARG A 10 -67.78 6.21 -25.74
N GLN A 11 -68.06 6.71 -24.55
CA GLN A 11 -67.12 7.57 -23.81
C GLN A 11 -65.84 6.84 -23.41
N LYS A 12 -65.95 5.56 -23.04
CA LYS A 12 -64.80 4.72 -22.71
C LYS A 12 -63.97 4.35 -23.93
N GLU A 13 -64.62 4.04 -25.06
CA GLU A 13 -63.94 3.83 -26.34
C GLU A 13 -63.24 5.11 -26.85
N GLU A 14 -63.80 6.30 -26.63
CA GLU A 14 -63.13 7.57 -26.94
C GLU A 14 -61.94 7.90 -26.03
N GLU A 15 -61.98 7.52 -24.74
CA GLU A 15 -60.83 7.63 -23.84
C GLU A 15 -59.71 6.65 -24.18
N ASP A 16 -60.05 5.39 -24.48
CA ASP A 16 -59.08 4.37 -24.85
C ASP A 16 -58.37 4.73 -26.18
N VAL A 17 -59.10 5.29 -27.17
CA VAL A 17 -58.52 5.78 -28.43
C VAL A 17 -57.62 7.00 -28.21
N LYS A 18 -57.96 7.91 -27.28
CA LYS A 18 -57.09 9.05 -26.94
C LYS A 18 -55.81 8.60 -26.22
N GLU A 19 -55.89 7.55 -25.40
CA GLU A 19 -54.73 6.99 -24.70
C GLU A 19 -53.80 6.20 -25.66
N GLU A 20 -54.36 5.61 -26.72
CA GLU A 20 -53.59 4.92 -27.77
C GLU A 20 -52.88 5.92 -28.70
N VAL A 21 -53.57 7.00 -29.13
CA VAL A 21 -52.96 8.10 -29.91
C VAL A 21 -51.82 8.77 -29.14
N HIS A 22 -51.96 8.93 -27.82
CA HIS A 22 -50.89 9.51 -27.00
C HIS A 22 -49.67 8.58 -26.81
N ARG A 23 -49.86 7.26 -26.91
CA ARG A 23 -48.75 6.27 -26.90
C ARG A 23 -48.04 6.20 -28.25
N ASP A 24 -48.76 6.32 -29.36
CA ASP A 24 -48.19 6.25 -30.71
C ASP A 24 -47.44 7.54 -31.13
N ASP A 25 -47.84 8.70 -30.61
CA ASP A 25 -47.09 9.96 -30.75
C ASP A 25 -45.75 9.95 -29.97
N MET A 26 -45.60 9.05 -28.99
CA MET A 26 -44.36 8.90 -28.24
C MET A 26 -43.32 8.03 -28.97
N PHE A 27 -43.73 7.24 -29.97
CA PHE A 27 -42.85 6.28 -30.68
C PHE A 27 -42.47 6.71 -32.10
N THR A 28 -43.09 7.74 -32.68
CA THR A 28 -42.86 8.19 -34.06
C THR A 28 -42.25 9.59 -34.21
N LEU A 29 -41.78 10.20 -33.12
CA LEU A 29 -40.87 11.34 -33.21
C LEU A 29 -39.48 10.89 -33.65
N LYS A 30 -39.31 10.83 -34.98
CA LYS A 30 -38.02 10.84 -35.66
C LYS A 30 -37.26 12.05 -35.11
N LYS A 31 -36.36 11.80 -34.15
CA LYS A 31 -35.57 12.83 -33.48
C LYS A 31 -35.07 13.82 -34.54
N PRO A 32 -35.31 15.13 -34.42
CA PRO A 32 -34.59 16.08 -35.25
C PRO A 32 -33.11 15.76 -35.06
N ARG A 33 -32.36 15.66 -36.17
CA ARG A 33 -30.90 15.67 -36.10
C ARG A 33 -30.54 17.03 -35.51
N ALA A 34 -30.51 17.08 -34.18
CA ALA A 34 -29.81 18.09 -33.45
C ALA A 34 -28.38 17.97 -33.94
N VAL A 35 -28.03 18.84 -34.89
CA VAL A 35 -26.68 19.35 -34.98
C VAL A 35 -26.47 19.98 -33.62
N TRP A 36 -25.94 19.17 -32.69
CA TRP A 36 -25.35 19.69 -31.48
C TRP A 36 -24.25 20.61 -31.99
N LEU A 37 -24.56 21.91 -32.01
CA LEU A 37 -23.55 22.94 -31.93
C LEU A 37 -22.60 22.45 -30.84
N VAL A 38 -21.35 22.21 -31.22
CA VAL A 38 -20.30 21.72 -30.33
C VAL A 38 -19.88 22.89 -29.43
N ASP A 39 -20.83 23.44 -28.69
CA ASP A 39 -20.59 24.24 -27.50
C ASP A 39 -20.94 23.36 -26.30
N LEU A 40 -20.31 22.18 -26.29
CA LEU A 40 -19.93 21.57 -25.04
C LEU A 40 -18.90 22.53 -24.45
N HIS A 41 -19.37 23.53 -23.69
CA HIS A 41 -18.56 24.11 -22.63
C HIS A 41 -18.13 22.92 -21.78
N GLN A 42 -16.96 22.39 -22.13
CA GLN A 42 -16.31 21.32 -21.43
C GLN A 42 -15.94 21.94 -20.10
N GLN A 43 -16.85 21.89 -19.14
CA GLN A 43 -16.67 22.43 -17.80
C GLN A 43 -15.33 21.92 -17.28
N PHE A 44 -14.33 22.78 -17.37
CA PHE A 44 -13.00 22.55 -16.82
C PHE A 44 -13.16 22.81 -15.33
N VAL A 45 -13.70 21.85 -14.58
CA VAL A 45 -13.64 21.87 -13.11
C VAL A 45 -12.39 21.08 -12.73
N ALA A 46 -11.29 21.80 -12.49
CA ALA A 46 -10.13 21.23 -11.84
C ALA A 46 -10.42 21.19 -10.34
N ALA A 47 -10.81 20.03 -9.81
CA ALA A 47 -11.03 19.87 -8.38
C ALA A 47 -9.69 19.75 -7.64
N PHE A 48 -9.52 20.49 -6.55
CA PHE A 48 -8.35 20.40 -5.69
C PHE A 48 -8.65 19.52 -4.48
N ASN A 49 -7.89 18.44 -4.32
CA ASN A 49 -7.92 17.62 -3.12
C ASN A 49 -6.76 18.05 -2.21
N ILE A 50 -7.07 18.79 -1.16
CA ILE A 50 -6.09 19.36 -0.23
C ILE A 50 -6.01 18.45 1.00
N ALA A 51 -4.79 18.11 1.40
CA ALA A 51 -4.52 17.34 2.60
C ALA A 51 -3.65 18.14 3.59
N ASN A 52 -4.03 18.11 4.87
CA ASN A 52 -3.24 18.64 5.96
C ASN A 52 -2.60 17.46 6.74
N PRO A 53 -1.27 17.24 6.63
CA PRO A 53 -0.62 16.11 7.29
C PRO A 53 -0.58 16.25 8.82
N THR A 54 -0.69 17.47 9.36
CA THR A 54 -0.66 17.74 10.80
C THR A 54 -1.94 17.24 11.48
N THR A 55 -3.10 17.63 10.95
CA THR A 55 -4.41 17.21 11.47
C THR A 55 -4.85 15.85 10.94
N GLY A 56 -4.30 15.41 9.81
CA GLY A 56 -4.69 14.17 9.13
C GLY A 56 -6.05 14.26 8.41
N CYS A 57 -6.56 15.49 8.22
CA CYS A 57 -7.79 15.79 7.51
C CYS A 57 -7.51 16.07 6.02
N GLN A 58 -8.52 15.83 5.19
CA GLN A 58 -8.49 16.09 3.76
C GLN A 58 -9.84 16.64 3.33
N LYS A 59 -9.84 17.61 2.42
CA LYS A 59 -11.05 18.22 1.88
C LYS A 59 -10.88 18.46 0.39
N LYS A 60 -11.95 18.20 -0.37
CA LYS A 60 -12.04 18.58 -1.77
C LYS A 60 -12.58 20.01 -1.86
N ILE A 61 -11.96 20.82 -2.72
CA ILE A 61 -12.38 22.18 -3.02
C ILE A 61 -12.52 22.26 -4.53
N GLU A 62 -13.70 22.66 -4.97
CA GLU A 62 -13.99 22.90 -6.37
C GLU A 62 -13.81 24.40 -6.58
N ILE A 63 -12.93 24.76 -7.52
CA ILE A 63 -12.70 26.16 -7.90
C ILE A 63 -13.34 26.31 -9.25
N ASP A 64 -14.54 26.89 -9.26
CA ASP A 64 -15.24 27.27 -10.47
C ASP A 64 -14.78 28.66 -10.87
N ASP A 65 -14.12 28.77 -12.02
CA ASP A 65 -13.62 30.05 -12.53
C ASP A 65 -14.79 31.00 -12.91
N ASP A 66 -16.01 30.45 -13.09
CA ASP A 66 -17.22 31.18 -13.50
C ASP A 66 -17.78 32.13 -12.43
N GLN A 67 -17.56 31.87 -11.13
CA GLN A 67 -18.05 32.77 -10.06
C GLN A 67 -17.28 34.10 -10.01
N LYS A 68 -16.05 34.15 -10.54
CA LYS A 68 -15.29 35.41 -10.71
C LYS A 68 -15.54 36.07 -12.06
N LEU A 69 -16.03 35.33 -13.06
CA LEU A 69 -16.51 35.89 -14.34
C LEU A 69 -17.77 36.75 -14.16
N LEU A 70 -18.66 36.36 -13.24
CA LEU A 70 -19.93 37.06 -12.98
C LEU A 70 -19.81 38.29 -12.05
N SER A 71 -18.67 38.50 -11.38
CA SER A 71 -18.48 39.63 -10.44
C SER A 71 -17.93 40.90 -11.08
N GLY A 72 -17.81 40.95 -12.42
CA GLY A 72 -17.69 42.18 -13.21
C GLY A 72 -16.46 43.07 -12.97
N SER A 73 -15.47 42.62 -12.19
CA SER A 73 -14.33 43.45 -11.74
C SER A 73 -13.02 43.20 -12.49
N CYS A 74 -13.01 42.34 -13.51
CA CYS A 74 -11.81 41.90 -14.23
C CYS A 74 -11.90 42.25 -15.72
N ARG A 75 -10.79 42.69 -16.33
CA ARG A 75 -10.70 42.89 -17.79
C ARG A 75 -10.77 41.54 -18.53
N PRO A 76 -11.22 41.50 -19.80
CA PRO A 76 -11.35 40.26 -20.58
C PRO A 76 -10.08 39.43 -20.78
N ASP A 77 -8.89 39.99 -20.50
CA ASP A 77 -7.61 39.31 -20.70
C ASP A 77 -7.13 38.52 -19.45
N ASP A 78 -7.83 38.63 -18.31
CA ASP A 78 -7.41 38.13 -16.99
C ASP A 78 -8.09 36.82 -16.53
N TYR A 79 -8.87 36.18 -17.39
CA TYR A 79 -9.84 35.10 -17.07
C TYR A 79 -9.29 33.76 -16.55
N ASP A 80 -7.98 33.62 -16.31
CA ASP A 80 -7.35 32.33 -15.96
C ASP A 80 -6.20 32.47 -14.93
N ALA A 81 -6.15 33.58 -14.19
CA ALA A 81 -5.04 33.90 -13.30
C ALA A 81 -4.85 32.88 -12.15
N VAL A 82 -5.93 32.30 -11.62
CA VAL A 82 -5.90 31.42 -10.44
C VAL A 82 -5.23 30.08 -10.74
N ARG A 83 -5.56 29.46 -11.88
CA ARG A 83 -5.07 28.13 -12.26
C ARG A 83 -3.71 28.16 -12.95
N ARG A 84 -3.39 29.26 -13.65
CA ARG A 84 -2.06 29.50 -14.24
C ARG A 84 -0.92 29.36 -13.24
N VAL A 85 -1.17 29.67 -11.97
CA VAL A 85 -0.16 29.50 -10.92
C VAL A 85 0.24 28.03 -10.75
N PHE A 86 -0.57 27.06 -11.15
CA PHE A 86 -0.20 25.64 -11.11
C PHE A 86 0.31 25.11 -12.45
N TYR A 87 -0.01 25.75 -13.57
CA TYR A 87 0.45 25.31 -14.89
C TYR A 87 1.97 25.40 -15.02
N ASP A 88 2.52 24.48 -15.82
CA ASP A 88 3.94 24.27 -16.04
C ASP A 88 4.78 23.93 -14.80
N LYS A 89 4.15 23.87 -13.63
CA LYS A 89 4.78 23.38 -12.41
C LYS A 89 4.86 21.87 -12.43
N ARG A 90 5.92 21.36 -11.81
CA ARG A 90 6.19 19.94 -11.67
C ARG A 90 5.66 19.41 -10.35
N ILE A 91 5.31 18.14 -10.32
CA ILE A 91 5.08 17.41 -9.07
C ILE A 91 6.24 17.63 -8.08
N SER A 92 5.90 17.74 -6.81
CA SER A 92 6.76 18.10 -5.68
C SER A 92 7.24 19.54 -5.60
N GLN A 93 6.87 20.43 -6.53
CA GLN A 93 7.12 21.86 -6.38
C GLN A 93 6.16 22.49 -5.36
N GLU A 94 6.66 23.53 -4.70
CA GLU A 94 5.91 24.36 -3.78
C GLU A 94 5.25 25.51 -4.54
N VAL A 95 4.03 25.85 -4.13
CA VAL A 95 3.17 26.84 -4.74
C VAL A 95 2.54 27.68 -3.64
N SER A 96 2.58 29.00 -3.83
CA SER A 96 1.88 29.95 -2.98
C SER A 96 0.36 29.75 -3.12
N GLY A 97 -0.31 29.66 -1.97
CA GLY A 97 -1.76 29.56 -1.89
C GLY A 97 -2.49 30.88 -2.11
N ASP A 98 -1.78 32.01 -2.04
CA ASP A 98 -2.34 33.36 -2.14
C ASP A 98 -3.17 33.59 -3.41
N ALA A 99 -2.73 33.00 -4.53
CA ALA A 99 -3.42 33.12 -5.81
C ALA A 99 -4.72 32.29 -5.90
N LEU A 100 -4.95 31.33 -5.00
CA LEU A 100 -6.18 30.52 -4.97
C LEU A 100 -7.37 31.32 -4.41
N GLY A 101 -7.12 32.25 -3.49
CA GLY A 101 -8.13 33.10 -2.86
C GLY A 101 -7.68 33.57 -1.47
N ASP A 102 -8.39 34.55 -0.92
CA ASP A 102 -8.05 35.20 0.36
C ASP A 102 -8.03 34.22 1.55
N GLU A 103 -8.84 33.16 1.48
CA GLU A 103 -8.86 32.08 2.48
C GLU A 103 -7.52 31.33 2.55
N PHE A 104 -6.78 31.28 1.45
CA PHE A 104 -5.50 30.56 1.30
C PHE A 104 -4.29 31.48 1.43
N LYS A 105 -4.49 32.72 1.88
CA LYS A 105 -3.40 33.67 2.10
C LYS A 105 -2.38 33.13 3.10
N GLY A 106 -1.10 33.23 2.72
CA GLY A 106 0.03 32.72 3.50
C GLY A 106 0.20 31.19 3.50
N TYR A 107 -0.70 30.41 2.87
CA TYR A 107 -0.51 28.98 2.74
C TYR A 107 0.55 28.65 1.70
N VAL A 108 1.34 27.60 1.97
CA VAL A 108 2.25 27.01 0.99
C VAL A 108 1.82 25.58 0.72
N PHE A 109 1.47 25.31 -0.53
CA PHE A 109 1.06 24.00 -1.01
C PHE A 109 2.19 23.32 -1.75
N LYS A 110 2.27 22.00 -1.61
CA LYS A 110 3.13 21.15 -2.44
C LYS A 110 2.26 20.29 -3.34
N ILE A 111 2.55 20.30 -4.64
CA ILE A 111 1.84 19.46 -5.61
C ILE A 111 2.29 18.01 -5.40
N MET A 112 1.42 17.15 -4.88
CA MET A 112 1.75 15.73 -4.65
C MET A 112 1.41 14.83 -5.82
N GLY A 113 0.56 15.30 -6.74
CA GLY A 113 0.19 14.60 -7.96
C GLY A 113 -1.21 15.00 -8.41
N GLY A 114 -1.85 14.14 -9.18
CA GLY A 114 -3.16 14.42 -9.74
C GLY A 114 -3.61 13.31 -10.67
N CYS A 115 -4.84 13.44 -11.15
CA CYS A 115 -5.43 12.56 -12.15
C CYS A 115 -5.92 13.39 -13.33
N ASP A 116 -5.66 12.86 -14.52
CA ASP A 116 -6.24 13.36 -15.77
C ASP A 116 -7.77 13.10 -15.80
N LYS A 117 -8.51 13.77 -16.68
CA LYS A 117 -9.95 13.58 -16.93
C LYS A 117 -10.35 12.11 -17.15
N GLN A 118 -9.48 11.30 -17.76
CA GLN A 118 -9.74 9.85 -17.93
C GLN A 118 -9.24 8.99 -16.75
N GLY A 119 -8.85 9.60 -15.63
CA GLY A 119 -8.40 8.92 -14.42
C GLY A 119 -6.96 8.40 -14.46
N PHE A 120 -6.15 8.76 -15.48
CA PHE A 120 -4.74 8.38 -15.50
C PHE A 120 -3.94 9.23 -14.50
N PRO A 121 -3.22 8.61 -13.56
CA PRO A 121 -2.48 9.35 -12.53
C PRO A 121 -1.17 9.93 -13.08
N MET A 122 -0.76 11.07 -12.53
CA MET A 122 0.56 11.67 -12.74
C MET A 122 1.67 10.78 -12.17
N LYS A 123 2.80 10.71 -12.88
CA LYS A 123 4.01 10.00 -12.44
C LYS A 123 5.21 10.95 -12.33
N GLN A 124 5.82 11.00 -11.15
CA GLN A 124 7.05 11.76 -10.94
C GLN A 124 8.20 11.24 -11.82
N GLY A 125 8.95 12.18 -12.42
CA GLY A 125 10.09 11.91 -13.30
C GLY A 125 9.73 11.81 -14.79
N VAL A 126 8.45 11.83 -15.16
CA VAL A 126 8.02 11.87 -16.57
C VAL A 126 7.82 13.32 -16.97
N LEU A 127 8.84 13.94 -17.58
CA LEU A 127 8.89 15.38 -17.88
C LEU A 127 8.06 15.77 -19.12
N THR A 128 6.81 15.36 -19.17
CA THR A 128 5.87 15.75 -20.22
C THR A 128 4.62 16.35 -19.57
N PRO A 129 3.92 17.30 -20.22
CA PRO A 129 2.60 17.71 -19.78
C PRO A 129 1.57 16.62 -20.08
N GLY A 130 1.64 15.99 -21.26
CA GLY A 130 0.72 14.95 -21.72
C GLY A 130 0.94 13.55 -21.13
N ARG A 131 0.29 12.55 -21.75
CA ARG A 131 0.38 11.15 -21.35
C ARG A 131 1.44 10.39 -22.13
N VAL A 132 2.08 9.43 -21.45
CA VAL A 132 3.10 8.55 -22.03
C VAL A 132 2.81 7.09 -21.64
N ARG A 133 3.10 6.14 -22.54
CA ARG A 133 2.97 4.70 -22.27
C ARG A 133 4.28 4.10 -21.79
N LEU A 134 4.37 3.82 -20.50
CA LEU A 134 5.56 3.24 -19.86
C LEU A 134 5.36 1.76 -19.50
N LEU A 135 6.45 1.01 -19.49
CA LEU A 135 6.50 -0.35 -18.94
C LEU A 135 6.71 -0.27 -17.43
N LEU A 136 5.68 -0.62 -16.64
CA LEU A 136 5.70 -0.52 -15.18
C LEU A 136 5.90 -1.90 -14.52
N HIS A 137 6.61 -1.92 -13.40
CA HIS A 137 6.83 -3.10 -12.56
C HIS A 137 6.09 -2.98 -11.21
N ARG A 138 5.77 -4.11 -10.57
CA ARG A 138 5.00 -4.14 -9.32
C ARG A 138 5.63 -3.26 -8.24
N GLY A 139 4.82 -2.39 -7.62
CA GLY A 139 5.24 -1.50 -6.55
C GLY A 139 5.70 -0.11 -7.03
N THR A 140 5.76 0.11 -8.34
CA THR A 140 5.94 1.48 -8.87
C THR A 140 4.68 2.32 -8.72
N PRO A 141 4.81 3.65 -8.56
CA PRO A 141 3.66 4.54 -8.63
C PRO A 141 2.95 4.34 -9.98
N CYS A 142 1.63 4.41 -9.95
CA CYS A 142 0.70 4.08 -11.04
C CYS A 142 0.51 2.56 -11.31
N PHE A 143 1.27 1.68 -10.66
CA PHE A 143 1.09 0.22 -10.76
C PHE A 143 1.38 -0.52 -9.43
N ARG A 144 0.33 -0.74 -8.63
CA ARG A 144 0.41 -1.51 -7.38
C ARG A 144 0.72 -3.00 -7.62
N GLY A 145 0.27 -3.56 -8.75
CA GLY A 145 0.55 -4.94 -9.15
C GLY A 145 -0.05 -6.02 -8.24
N TYR A 146 -1.14 -5.73 -7.52
CA TYR A 146 -1.90 -6.76 -6.80
C TYR A 146 -2.53 -7.76 -7.79
N GLY A 147 -2.49 -9.05 -7.45
CA GLY A 147 -3.05 -10.13 -8.29
C GLY A 147 -2.25 -10.46 -9.57
N ARG A 148 -1.00 -9.99 -9.67
CA ARG A 148 -0.11 -10.22 -10.83
C ARG A 148 1.02 -11.18 -10.49
N ARG A 149 1.56 -11.85 -11.50
CA ARG A 149 2.67 -12.80 -11.30
C ARG A 149 3.92 -12.04 -10.82
N ASN A 150 4.74 -12.70 -10.01
CA ASN A 150 6.03 -12.12 -9.60
C ASN A 150 6.91 -11.92 -10.85
N GLY A 151 7.51 -10.74 -10.98
CA GLY A 151 8.30 -10.36 -12.15
C GLY A 151 7.49 -9.81 -13.33
N GLU A 152 6.15 -9.82 -13.28
CA GLU A 152 5.31 -9.29 -14.36
C GLU A 152 5.51 -7.77 -14.51
N ARG A 153 5.68 -7.34 -15.77
CA ARG A 153 5.71 -5.93 -16.18
C ARG A 153 4.56 -5.66 -17.13
N ARG A 154 3.93 -4.49 -17.00
CA ARG A 154 2.78 -4.11 -17.85
C ARG A 154 2.95 -2.72 -18.43
N ARG A 155 2.75 -2.60 -19.75
CA ARG A 155 2.75 -1.31 -20.44
C ARG A 155 1.44 -0.58 -20.14
N LYS A 156 1.51 0.57 -19.49
CA LYS A 156 0.36 1.40 -19.09
C LYS A 156 0.58 2.86 -19.47
N SER A 157 -0.50 3.54 -19.84
CA SER A 157 -0.52 4.99 -19.99
C SER A 157 -0.47 5.65 -18.61
N VAL A 158 0.38 6.65 -18.46
CA VAL A 158 0.50 7.50 -17.26
C VAL A 158 0.54 8.96 -17.70
N ARG A 159 0.03 9.87 -16.86
CA ARG A 159 0.18 11.31 -17.08
C ARG A 159 1.59 11.73 -16.65
N GLY A 160 2.20 12.67 -17.37
CA GLY A 160 3.47 13.22 -16.96
C GLY A 160 3.39 14.05 -15.67
N CYS A 161 4.51 14.58 -15.23
CA CYS A 161 4.62 15.28 -13.95
C CYS A 161 4.36 16.79 -14.06
N ILE A 162 4.29 17.34 -15.27
CA ILE A 162 4.01 18.76 -15.52
C ILE A 162 2.50 18.96 -15.46
N VAL A 163 2.07 19.96 -14.70
CA VAL A 163 0.66 20.32 -14.54
C VAL A 163 0.17 21.08 -15.76
N SER A 164 -1.04 20.74 -16.20
CA SER A 164 -1.64 21.19 -17.45
C SER A 164 -3.16 21.24 -17.31
N PRO A 165 -3.87 21.96 -18.19
CA PRO A 165 -5.33 22.07 -18.12
C PRO A 165 -6.07 20.72 -18.17
N ASP A 166 -5.56 19.71 -18.87
CA ASP A 166 -6.24 18.40 -19.02
C ASP A 166 -6.43 17.61 -17.71
N LEU A 167 -5.90 18.11 -16.58
CA LEU A 167 -6.11 17.48 -15.28
C LEU A 167 -7.52 17.74 -14.78
N SER A 168 -8.15 16.70 -14.24
CA SER A 168 -9.44 16.81 -13.57
C SER A 168 -9.26 17.05 -12.07
N VAL A 169 -8.24 16.43 -11.46
CA VAL A 169 -7.98 16.57 -10.03
C VAL A 169 -6.50 16.82 -9.77
N LEU A 170 -6.21 17.81 -8.93
CA LEU A 170 -4.88 18.04 -8.38
C LEU A 170 -4.86 17.71 -6.88
N ASN A 171 -3.89 16.89 -6.47
CA ASN A 171 -3.67 16.56 -5.07
C ASN A 171 -2.59 17.49 -4.49
N LEU A 172 -2.99 18.30 -3.52
CA LEU A 172 -2.13 19.26 -2.83
C LEU A 172 -1.92 18.84 -1.37
N VAL A 173 -0.73 19.10 -0.85
CA VAL A 173 -0.41 18.92 0.57
C VAL A 173 0.05 20.25 1.14
N ILE A 174 -0.50 20.64 2.30
CA ILE A 174 -0.07 21.84 3.03
C ILE A 174 1.31 21.58 3.64
N VAL A 175 2.28 22.44 3.31
CA VAL A 175 3.62 22.45 3.89
C VAL A 175 3.69 23.46 5.04
N LYS A 176 3.17 24.66 4.81
CA LYS A 176 3.05 25.72 5.83
C LYS A 176 1.60 26.15 5.95
N LYS A 177 1.10 26.20 7.19
CA LYS A 177 -0.21 26.76 7.50
C LYS A 177 -0.15 28.28 7.29
N GLY A 178 -1.14 28.83 6.61
CA GLY A 178 -1.31 30.28 6.45
C GLY A 178 -1.96 30.93 7.68
N GLU A 179 -2.41 32.16 7.48
CA GLU A 179 -2.97 33.01 8.56
C GLU A 179 -4.38 32.58 8.94
N ASN A 180 -5.24 32.37 7.95
CA ASN A 180 -6.64 32.01 8.13
C ASN A 180 -6.84 30.51 8.35
N ASP A 181 -7.80 30.11 9.18
CA ASP A 181 -8.17 28.71 9.35
C ASP A 181 -9.16 28.25 8.27
N LEU A 182 -8.92 27.05 7.72
CA LEU A 182 -9.75 26.46 6.67
C LEU A 182 -10.75 25.46 7.27
N PRO A 183 -12.07 25.65 7.07
CA PRO A 183 -13.09 24.81 7.68
C PRO A 183 -12.99 23.38 7.16
N GLY A 184 -12.93 22.40 8.06
CA GLY A 184 -12.81 20.97 7.76
C GLY A 184 -11.39 20.50 7.35
N LEU A 185 -10.39 21.37 7.37
CA LEU A 185 -8.99 21.06 7.08
C LEU A 185 -8.07 21.31 8.28
N THR A 186 -8.07 22.54 8.79
CA THR A 186 -7.24 22.93 9.96
C THR A 186 -8.04 22.93 11.25
N ASP A 187 -9.34 23.18 11.18
CA ASP A 187 -10.25 23.25 12.32
C ASP A 187 -10.40 21.90 13.07
N MET A 188 -10.55 20.81 12.32
CA MET A 188 -10.73 19.48 12.92
C MET A 188 -9.42 18.70 12.98
N GLU A 189 -9.14 18.08 14.14
CA GLU A 189 -8.04 17.13 14.30
C GLU A 189 -8.52 15.68 14.29
N LYS A 190 -7.95 14.87 13.40
CA LYS A 190 -8.26 13.44 13.33
C LYS A 190 -7.31 12.66 14.24
N PRO A 191 -7.80 11.99 15.30
CA PRO A 191 -6.94 11.24 16.19
C PRO A 191 -6.27 10.07 15.48
N ARG A 192 -5.04 9.74 15.90
CA ARG A 192 -4.29 8.62 15.33
C ARG A 192 -5.00 7.29 15.60
N MET A 193 -5.43 6.63 14.53
CA MET A 193 -6.18 5.37 14.62
C MET A 193 -5.40 4.20 15.25
N ARG A 194 -4.07 4.18 15.15
CA ARG A 194 -3.22 3.11 15.69
C ARG A 194 -1.94 3.66 16.30
N GLY A 195 -1.63 3.19 17.51
CA GLY A 195 -0.34 3.40 18.15
C GLY A 195 0.78 2.48 17.64
N PRO A 196 2.03 2.72 18.05
CA PRO A 196 3.17 1.88 17.68
C PRO A 196 3.07 0.47 18.30
N LYS A 197 3.27 -0.57 17.47
CA LYS A 197 3.25 -1.98 17.91
C LYS A 197 4.61 -2.51 18.39
N ARG A 198 5.72 -1.91 17.94
CA ARG A 198 7.08 -2.39 18.21
C ARG A 198 7.62 -1.74 19.48
N ALA A 199 8.22 -2.51 20.39
CA ALA A 199 8.74 -2.02 21.68
C ALA A 199 9.65 -0.79 21.52
N SER A 200 10.59 -0.82 20.56
CA SER A 200 11.48 0.32 20.31
C SER A 200 10.77 1.58 19.81
N LYS A 201 9.65 1.45 19.08
CA LYS A 201 8.86 2.61 18.63
C LYS A 201 7.99 3.17 19.75
N ILE A 202 7.52 2.32 20.66
CA ILE A 202 6.80 2.75 21.87
C ILE A 202 7.74 3.58 22.74
N ARG A 203 8.97 3.11 22.98
CA ARG A 203 9.97 3.86 23.75
C ARG A 203 10.27 5.23 23.16
N LYS A 204 10.45 5.32 21.84
CA LYS A 204 10.65 6.61 21.15
C LYS A 204 9.47 7.56 21.25
N LEU A 205 8.24 7.04 21.27
CA LEU A 205 7.05 7.89 21.31
C LEU A 205 6.82 8.50 22.69
N PHE A 206 7.11 7.74 23.75
CA PHE A 206 6.93 8.17 25.13
C PHE A 206 8.25 8.61 25.80
N ASN A 207 9.33 8.76 25.03
CA ASN A 207 10.67 9.11 25.51
C ASN A 207 11.15 8.24 26.70
N LEU A 208 10.87 6.94 26.64
CA LEU A 208 11.22 5.98 27.69
C LEU A 208 12.64 5.44 27.54
N SER A 209 13.24 5.08 28.67
CA SER A 209 14.50 4.36 28.73
C SER A 209 14.34 2.88 28.32
N LYS A 210 15.45 2.13 28.30
CA LYS A 210 15.43 0.71 27.94
C LYS A 210 14.96 -0.17 29.10
N GLU A 211 15.13 0.33 30.31
CA GLU A 211 14.83 -0.28 31.59
C GLU A 211 13.31 -0.24 31.84
N ASP A 212 12.64 0.79 31.32
CA ASP A 212 11.19 0.98 31.47
C ASP A 212 10.35 -0.09 30.78
N ASP A 213 9.28 -0.51 31.47
CA ASP A 213 8.29 -1.43 30.94
C ASP A 213 7.30 -0.72 30.01
N VAL A 214 7.38 -1.10 28.72
CA VAL A 214 6.51 -0.58 27.65
C VAL A 214 5.06 -1.07 27.73
N ARG A 215 4.74 -2.11 28.53
CA ARG A 215 3.39 -2.70 28.57
C ARG A 215 2.33 -1.72 29.08
N LYS A 216 2.67 -0.94 30.09
CA LYS A 216 1.77 0.06 30.70
C LYS A 216 1.34 1.11 29.67
N TYR A 217 2.29 1.60 28.89
CA TYR A 217 2.10 2.66 27.89
C TYR A 217 1.40 2.23 26.60
N VAL A 218 1.18 0.93 26.38
CA VAL A 218 0.35 0.47 25.25
C VAL A 218 -1.14 0.59 25.58
N ASN A 219 -1.50 0.67 26.86
CA ASN A 219 -2.88 0.77 27.29
C ASN A 219 -3.54 2.12 26.92
N THR A 220 -2.76 3.19 26.77
CA THR A 220 -3.25 4.51 26.31
C THR A 220 -3.77 4.48 24.87
N TYR A 221 -3.31 3.55 24.04
CA TYR A 221 -3.79 3.39 22.66
C TYR A 221 -4.74 2.20 22.49
N ARG A 222 -5.42 1.78 23.56
CA ARG A 222 -6.48 0.78 23.44
C ARG A 222 -7.62 1.36 22.63
N ARG A 223 -8.02 0.61 21.60
CA ARG A 223 -9.20 0.96 20.81
C ARG A 223 -10.42 0.35 21.48
N THR A 224 -11.27 1.20 22.04
CA THR A 224 -12.62 0.84 22.45
C THR A 224 -13.57 1.00 21.26
N PHE A 225 -14.40 0.00 21.00
CA PHE A 225 -15.46 0.08 20.00
C PHE A 225 -16.62 -0.82 20.39
N THR A 226 -17.81 -0.45 19.96
CA THR A 226 -19.02 -1.26 20.09
C THR A 226 -19.07 -2.27 18.95
N ASN A 227 -19.24 -3.54 19.30
CA ASN A 227 -19.53 -4.57 18.30
C ASN A 227 -20.96 -4.37 17.75
N LYS A 228 -21.27 -5.03 16.62
CA LYS A 228 -22.63 -5.09 16.08
C LYS A 228 -23.66 -5.59 17.10
N ALA A 229 -23.25 -6.45 18.03
CA ALA A 229 -24.08 -6.96 19.13
C ALA A 229 -24.17 -6.00 20.36
N GLY A 230 -23.83 -4.72 20.21
CA GLY A 230 -23.90 -3.70 21.28
C GLY A 230 -22.82 -3.78 22.37
N LYS A 231 -22.06 -4.88 22.46
CA LYS A 231 -21.01 -5.06 23.48
C LYS A 231 -19.80 -4.14 23.23
N LYS A 232 -19.37 -3.41 24.25
CA LYS A 232 -18.14 -2.59 24.24
C LYS A 232 -16.91 -3.51 24.38
N ILE A 233 -16.01 -3.49 23.40
CA ILE A 233 -14.77 -4.28 23.42
C ILE A 233 -13.57 -3.34 23.35
N SER A 234 -12.55 -3.63 24.17
CA SER A 234 -11.27 -2.92 24.16
C SER A 234 -10.15 -3.81 23.64
N LYS A 235 -9.55 -3.43 22.49
CA LYS A 235 -8.45 -4.17 21.86
C LYS A 235 -7.12 -3.43 21.96
N ALA A 236 -6.06 -4.16 22.30
CA ALA A 236 -4.67 -3.68 22.32
C ALA A 236 -3.81 -4.47 21.32
N PRO A 237 -2.80 -3.83 20.69
CA PRO A 237 -1.86 -4.56 19.85
C PRO A 237 -0.90 -5.41 20.69
N LYS A 238 -0.65 -6.66 20.27
CA LYS A 238 0.45 -7.46 20.83
C LYS A 238 1.79 -6.77 20.58
N ILE A 239 2.52 -6.46 21.63
CA ILE A 239 3.82 -5.79 21.55
C ILE A 239 4.82 -6.72 20.84
N GLN A 240 5.42 -6.22 19.77
CA GLN A 240 6.44 -6.95 19.04
C GLN A 240 7.84 -6.54 19.50
N ARG A 241 8.77 -7.51 19.52
CA ARG A 241 10.18 -7.32 19.91
C ARG A 241 10.37 -6.89 21.37
N LEU A 242 9.40 -7.18 22.24
CA LEU A 242 9.63 -7.13 23.68
C LEU A 242 10.49 -8.33 24.08
N VAL A 243 11.52 -8.09 24.89
CA VAL A 243 12.31 -9.17 25.49
C VAL A 243 11.49 -9.82 26.58
N THR A 244 11.18 -11.10 26.43
CA THR A 244 10.42 -11.89 27.41
C THR A 244 11.27 -13.05 27.92
N PRO A 245 10.98 -13.61 29.11
CA PRO A 245 11.71 -14.78 29.64
C PRO A 245 11.73 -15.94 28.63
N LEU A 246 10.64 -16.17 27.89
CA LEU A 246 10.57 -17.16 26.82
C LEU A 246 11.57 -16.90 25.70
N THR A 247 11.77 -15.65 25.28
CA THR A 247 12.78 -15.31 24.26
C THR A 247 14.21 -15.54 24.76
N LEU A 248 14.48 -15.24 26.03
CA LEU A 248 15.77 -15.49 26.67
C LEU A 248 16.03 -16.99 26.82
N GLN A 249 15.03 -17.77 27.22
CA GLN A 249 15.08 -19.23 27.32
C GLN A 249 15.40 -19.86 25.96
N ARG A 250 14.68 -19.47 24.89
CA ARG A 250 14.95 -19.95 23.51
C ARG A 250 16.37 -19.60 23.05
N LYS A 251 16.86 -18.42 23.39
CA LYS A 251 18.25 -18.01 23.09
C LYS A 251 19.26 -18.87 23.84
N ARG A 252 19.05 -19.12 25.14
CA ARG A 252 19.88 -20.01 25.97
C ARG A 252 19.87 -21.44 25.43
N ALA A 253 18.69 -21.98 25.08
CA ALA A 253 18.54 -23.31 24.52
C ALA A 253 19.32 -23.48 23.20
N LYS A 254 19.24 -22.51 22.28
CA LYS A 254 20.02 -22.54 21.03
C LYS A 254 21.53 -22.60 21.29
N ILE A 255 22.01 -21.86 22.29
CA ILE A 255 23.43 -21.87 22.66
C ILE A 255 23.82 -23.22 23.28
N ALA A 256 22.98 -23.76 24.17
CA ALA A 256 23.19 -25.06 24.79
C ALA A 256 23.22 -26.19 23.75
N GLU A 257 22.31 -26.18 22.78
CA GLU A 257 22.26 -27.18 21.70
C GLU A 257 23.53 -27.15 20.83
N LYS A 258 24.02 -25.95 20.50
CA LYS A 258 25.31 -25.79 19.80
C LYS A 258 26.47 -26.40 20.58
N LYS A 259 26.55 -26.12 21.89
CA LYS A 259 27.58 -26.70 22.76
C LYS A 259 27.46 -28.22 22.84
N LYS A 260 26.24 -28.75 22.98
CA LYS A 260 25.96 -30.19 22.99
C LYS A 260 26.41 -30.87 21.70
N ARG A 261 26.14 -30.25 20.54
CA ARG A 261 26.56 -30.77 19.23
C ARG A 261 28.09 -30.84 19.10
N ILE A 262 28.80 -29.80 19.55
CA ILE A 262 30.27 -29.79 19.56
C ILE A 262 30.82 -30.86 20.49
N ALA A 263 30.27 -30.98 21.71
CA ALA A 263 30.69 -31.99 22.66
C ALA A 263 30.50 -33.42 22.12
N LYS A 264 29.32 -33.69 21.53
CA LYS A 264 29.00 -34.98 20.89
C LYS A 264 29.98 -35.30 19.76
N ALA A 265 30.27 -34.35 18.87
CA ALA A 265 31.22 -34.58 17.79
C ALA A 265 32.65 -34.87 18.32
N LYS A 266 33.06 -34.22 19.42
CA LYS A 266 34.35 -34.49 20.07
C LYS A 266 34.40 -35.88 20.70
N THR A 267 33.33 -36.32 21.37
CA THR A 267 33.28 -37.65 21.98
C THR A 267 33.28 -38.74 20.92
N GLU A 268 32.48 -38.59 19.86
CA GLU A 268 32.44 -39.54 18.73
C GLU A 268 33.80 -39.63 18.01
N ALA A 269 34.47 -38.49 17.80
CA ALA A 269 35.82 -38.48 17.22
C ALA A 269 36.82 -39.21 18.12
N ALA A 270 36.76 -39.00 19.44
CA ALA A 270 37.64 -39.69 20.39
C ALA A 270 37.37 -41.21 20.45
N GLU A 271 36.11 -41.63 20.40
CA GLU A 271 35.71 -43.03 20.33
C GLU A 271 36.20 -43.70 19.04
N TYR A 272 36.05 -43.01 17.90
CA TYR A 272 36.55 -43.51 16.62
C TYR A 272 38.08 -43.68 16.61
N GLN A 273 38.82 -42.73 17.21
CA GLN A 273 40.28 -42.85 17.35
C GLN A 273 40.69 -44.07 18.20
N LYS A 274 39.96 -44.36 19.29
CA LYS A 274 40.18 -45.58 20.09
C LYS A 274 39.96 -46.85 19.28
N LEU A 275 38.90 -46.88 18.47
CA LEU A 275 38.59 -48.01 17.59
C LEU A 275 39.65 -48.20 16.50
N LEU A 276 40.18 -47.13 15.92
CA LEU A 276 41.30 -47.24 14.97
C LEU A 276 42.54 -47.83 15.64
N ALA A 277 42.87 -47.39 16.85
CA ALA A 277 44.01 -47.92 17.59
C ALA A 277 43.88 -49.43 17.88
N SER A 278 42.70 -49.91 18.26
CA SER A 278 42.48 -51.35 18.47
C SER A 278 42.62 -52.16 17.18
N ARG A 279 42.07 -51.68 16.05
CA ARG A 279 42.21 -52.36 14.76
C ARG A 279 43.65 -52.43 14.27
N LEU A 280 44.43 -51.37 14.47
CA LEU A 280 45.85 -51.36 14.14
C LEU A 280 46.64 -52.35 15.00
N LYS A 281 46.28 -52.49 16.29
CA LYS A 281 46.87 -53.48 17.20
C LYS A 281 46.56 -54.91 16.75
N GLU A 282 45.30 -55.23 16.49
CA GLU A 282 44.88 -56.55 15.98
C GLU A 282 45.58 -56.91 14.67
N GLN A 283 45.75 -55.94 13.76
CA GLN A 283 46.45 -56.16 12.49
C GLN A 283 47.94 -56.46 12.70
N ARG A 284 48.60 -55.77 13.65
CA ARG A 284 49.99 -56.06 14.03
C ARG A 284 50.10 -57.46 14.63
N GLU A 285 49.20 -57.84 15.51
CA GLU A 285 49.15 -59.18 16.15
C GLU A 285 48.95 -60.28 15.10
N LYS A 286 47.97 -60.15 14.19
CA LYS A 286 47.77 -61.08 13.05
C LYS A 286 49.01 -61.20 12.17
N ARG A 287 49.70 -60.08 11.89
CA ARG A 287 50.94 -60.09 11.11
C ARG A 287 52.04 -60.86 11.84
N SER A 288 52.21 -60.66 13.16
CA SER A 288 53.15 -61.43 13.97
C SER A 288 52.81 -62.92 14.02
N GLU A 289 51.55 -63.29 14.19
CA GLU A 289 51.11 -64.70 14.19
C GLU A 289 51.39 -65.38 12.85
N SER A 290 51.09 -64.71 11.73
CA SER A 290 51.38 -65.27 10.40
C SER A 290 52.88 -65.48 10.17
N LEU A 291 53.72 -64.56 10.65
CA LEU A 291 55.18 -64.68 10.62
C LEU A 291 55.66 -65.81 11.52
N ALA A 292 55.10 -65.96 12.72
CA ALA A 292 55.41 -67.05 13.64
C ALA A 292 55.04 -68.42 13.05
N LYS A 293 53.85 -68.55 12.43
CA LYS A 293 53.43 -69.76 11.70
C LYS A 293 54.34 -70.06 10.50
N LYS A 294 54.82 -69.06 9.78
CA LYS A 294 55.81 -69.25 8.69
C LYS A 294 57.15 -69.73 9.25
N ARG A 295 57.65 -69.11 10.32
CA ARG A 295 58.90 -69.52 10.99
C ARG A 295 58.82 -70.95 11.52
N SER A 296 57.72 -71.34 12.16
CA SER A 296 57.55 -72.70 12.67
C SER A 296 57.49 -73.75 11.55
N ARG A 297 56.80 -73.45 10.43
CA ARG A 297 56.81 -74.31 9.23
C ARG A 297 58.20 -74.48 8.63
N LEU A 298 58.97 -73.39 8.51
CA LEU A 298 60.35 -73.43 8.01
C LEU A 298 61.25 -74.27 8.94
N SER A 299 61.12 -74.12 10.27
CA SER A 299 61.87 -74.93 11.23
C SER A 299 61.47 -76.42 11.24
N ALA A 300 60.23 -76.74 10.89
CA ALA A 300 59.77 -78.11 10.76
C ALA A 300 60.28 -78.76 9.47
N ALA A 301 60.36 -78.00 8.38
CA ALA A 301 60.92 -78.45 7.10
C ALA A 301 62.45 -78.62 7.14
N SER A 302 63.16 -77.94 8.05
CA SER A 302 64.62 -78.03 8.20
C SER A 302 65.09 -79.10 9.18
N LYS A 303 64.20 -79.91 9.77
CA LYS A 303 64.60 -81.07 10.58
C LYS A 303 64.85 -82.26 9.66
N PRO A 304 66.07 -82.83 9.58
CA PRO A 304 66.29 -84.08 8.88
C PRO A 304 65.55 -85.21 9.61
N SER A 305 64.86 -86.07 8.85
CA SER A 305 64.28 -87.31 9.38
C SER A 305 65.41 -88.26 9.77
N ILE A 306 65.82 -88.23 11.04
CA ILE A 306 66.68 -89.27 11.60
C ILE A 306 65.79 -90.47 11.89
N VAL A 307 65.82 -91.44 10.98
CA VAL A 307 65.36 -92.82 11.19
C VAL A 307 66.63 -93.65 11.35
N ALA A 308 66.74 -94.34 12.50
CA ALA A 308 67.83 -95.22 12.94
C ALA A 308 69.20 -94.57 13.16
#